data_AF-A0A2D6Q886-F1
#
_entry.id   AF-A0A2D6Q886-F1
#
_cell.length_a   1.000
_cell.length_b   1.000
_cell.length_c   1.000
_cell.angle_alpha   90.00
_cell.angle_beta   90.00
_cell.angle_gamma   90.00
#
_symmetry.space_group_name_H-M   'P 1'
#
loop_
_entity.id
_entity.type
_entity.pdbx_description
1 polymer ?
#
loop_
_entity_poly.entity_id
_entity_poly.type
_entity_poly.pdbx_seq_one_letter_code
_entity_poly.pdbx_strand_id
1 'polypeptide(L)'
;MQKKGQIYIILFILILAIAIFFFLRITKPDADADRADIGGEVIKKIEENLGFQGVRDPIDLGKSKFSFEGFGPGKSHEGQFDEWNGDIFIEDGKIIGFEGKIQRNSVNTEISKLDEHLKNEDFFNIDKYPAIKFISKDLKNNQLVGDLTFLGRTNEISFPVIISDESISADFIIDTSLFG
;
A
#
# COMPACT_ATOMS: atom_id res chain seq x y z
N MET A 1 -48.49 -11.75 -17.09
CA MET A 1 -47.07 -11.35 -17.02
C MET A 1 -46.79 -10.76 -15.65
N GLN A 2 -46.03 -11.46 -14.81
CA GLN A 2 -45.23 -10.83 -13.73
C GLN A 2 -43.99 -11.70 -13.53
N LYS A 3 -42.81 -11.17 -13.85
CA LYS A 3 -41.53 -11.80 -13.51
C LYS A 3 -41.34 -11.63 -12.00
N LYS A 4 -41.28 -12.75 -11.26
CA LYS A 4 -40.85 -12.73 -9.86
C LYS A 4 -39.42 -12.20 -9.82
N GLY A 5 -39.19 -11.14 -9.05
CA GLY A 5 -37.86 -10.57 -8.82
C GLY A 5 -36.97 -11.61 -8.12
N GLN A 6 -35.75 -11.75 -8.63
CA GLN A 6 -34.74 -12.64 -8.10
C GLN A 6 -33.86 -11.80 -7.16
N ILE A 7 -33.86 -12.13 -5.87
CA ILE A 7 -33.04 -11.47 -4.85
C ILE A 7 -31.73 -12.25 -4.77
N TYR A 8 -30.62 -11.58 -5.08
CA TYR A 8 -29.28 -12.11 -4.84
C TYR A 8 -28.77 -11.53 -3.52
N ILE A 9 -28.51 -12.40 -2.55
CA ILE A 9 -27.80 -12.06 -1.31
C ILE A 9 -26.36 -12.57 -1.51
N ILE A 10 -25.43 -11.66 -1.75
CA ILE A 10 -24.00 -11.98 -1.72
C ILE A 10 -23.57 -11.89 -0.26
N LEU A 11 -23.45 -13.06 0.37
CA LEU A 11 -22.89 -13.18 1.71
C LEU A 11 -21.36 -13.22 1.57
N PHE A 12 -20.70 -12.06 1.67
CA PHE A 12 -19.25 -12.01 1.78
C PHE A 12 -18.87 -12.35 3.22
N ILE A 13 -18.63 -13.64 3.49
CA ILE A 13 -17.96 -14.05 4.72
C ILE A 13 -16.50 -13.68 4.54
N LEU A 14 -16.10 -12.52 5.07
CA LEU A 14 -14.70 -12.27 5.38
C LEU A 14 -14.34 -13.25 6.50
N ILE A 15 -13.88 -14.45 6.12
CA ILE A 15 -13.16 -15.30 7.05
C ILE A 15 -11.90 -14.50 7.37
N LEU A 16 -11.92 -13.82 8.51
CA LEU A 16 -10.71 -13.48 9.23
C LEU A 16 -9.99 -14.83 9.33
N ALA A 17 -8.98 -15.04 8.48
CA ALA A 17 -7.98 -16.04 8.75
C ALA A 17 -7.35 -15.54 10.05
N ILE A 18 -7.95 -15.94 11.18
CA ILE A 18 -7.27 -16.02 12.44
C ILE A 18 -6.08 -16.89 12.10
N ALA A 19 -4.97 -16.22 11.83
CA ALA A 19 -3.69 -16.85 11.75
C ALA A 19 -3.49 -17.49 13.12
N ILE A 20 -3.89 -18.75 13.22
CA ILE A 20 -3.21 -19.70 14.09
C ILE A 20 -1.83 -19.91 13.44
N PHE A 21 -1.06 -18.82 13.37
CA PHE A 21 0.37 -18.91 13.21
C PHE A 21 0.89 -18.97 14.63
N PHE A 22 0.92 -20.22 15.11
CA PHE A 22 1.98 -20.69 15.96
C PHE A 22 3.24 -19.87 15.70
N PHE A 23 3.82 -19.36 16.78
CA PHE A 23 5.04 -18.56 16.92
C PHE A 23 6.23 -19.14 16.12
N LEU A 24 6.14 -19.15 14.80
CA LEU A 24 7.29 -19.22 13.92
C LEU A 24 7.88 -17.83 14.01
N ARG A 25 9.08 -17.72 14.57
CA ARG A 25 9.87 -16.50 14.49
C ARG A 25 10.15 -16.25 13.01
N ILE A 26 9.26 -15.54 12.34
CA ILE A 26 9.52 -15.03 11.00
C ILE A 26 10.64 -14.01 11.19
N THR A 27 11.78 -14.28 10.57
CA THR A 27 13.01 -13.47 10.73
C THR A 27 13.47 -12.85 9.41
N LYS A 28 12.76 -13.18 8.33
CA LYS A 28 12.96 -12.72 6.96
C LYS A 28 11.59 -12.72 6.27
N PRO A 29 11.39 -11.86 5.26
CA PRO A 29 10.21 -11.94 4.42
C PRO A 29 10.04 -13.34 3.83
N ASP A 30 8.79 -13.73 3.56
CA ASP A 30 8.50 -14.96 2.81
C ASP A 30 9.26 -14.95 1.48
N ALA A 31 9.91 -16.07 1.16
CA ALA A 31 10.71 -16.21 -0.05
C ALA A 31 9.82 -16.30 -1.29
N ASP A 32 8.60 -16.80 -1.15
CA ASP A 32 7.64 -17.01 -2.23
C ASP A 32 6.65 -15.85 -2.38
N ALA A 33 6.71 -14.83 -1.51
CA ALA A 33 5.88 -13.65 -1.61
C ALA A 33 6.28 -12.75 -2.79
N ASP A 34 5.28 -12.13 -3.38
CA ASP A 34 5.46 -11.20 -4.50
C ASP A 34 6.36 -10.04 -4.09
N ARG A 35 7.28 -9.66 -4.99
CA ARG A 35 8.22 -8.56 -4.78
C ARG A 35 7.88 -7.44 -5.75
N ALA A 36 7.89 -6.21 -5.25
CA ALA A 36 7.82 -5.05 -6.11
C ALA A 36 9.10 -4.98 -6.96
N ASP A 37 8.91 -4.96 -8.28
CA ASP A 37 9.99 -4.66 -9.21
C ASP A 37 10.30 -3.16 -9.13
N ILE A 38 11.56 -2.81 -8.93
CA ILE A 38 12.01 -1.40 -8.92
C ILE A 38 12.80 -1.15 -10.19
N GLY A 39 12.24 -0.35 -11.09
CA GLY A 39 12.82 -0.09 -12.41
C GLY A 39 12.32 1.22 -12.97
N GLY A 40 13.24 2.15 -13.23
CA GLY A 40 12.98 3.47 -13.80
C GLY A 40 14.18 4.39 -13.59
N GLU A 41 14.48 5.28 -14.54
CA GLU A 41 15.49 6.32 -14.34
C GLU A 41 15.07 7.22 -13.15
N VAL A 42 16.04 7.78 -12.42
CA VAL A 42 15.77 8.78 -11.37
C VAL A 42 15.12 10.01 -12.02
N ILE A 43 13.78 10.03 -12.10
CA ILE A 43 13.07 11.14 -12.73
C ILE A 43 13.12 12.34 -11.78
N LYS A 44 14.07 13.25 -12.04
CA LYS A 44 14.07 14.61 -11.48
C LYS A 44 13.00 15.47 -12.17
N LYS A 45 11.72 15.15 -11.96
CA LYS A 45 10.59 16.07 -12.16
C LYS A 45 9.31 15.41 -11.69
N ILE A 46 8.65 16.01 -10.70
CA ILE A 46 7.22 15.79 -10.48
C ILE A 46 6.54 16.51 -11.64
N GLU A 47 6.10 15.79 -12.66
CA GLU A 47 5.05 16.30 -13.53
C GLU A 47 3.74 16.14 -12.76
N GLU A 48 3.20 17.26 -12.29
CA GLU A 48 1.85 17.31 -11.75
C GLU A 48 0.88 16.84 -12.85
N ASN A 49 0.17 15.75 -12.55
CA ASN A 49 -0.85 15.09 -13.38
C ASN A 49 -0.31 14.32 -14.59
N LEU A 50 0.03 13.04 -14.41
CA LEU A 50 0.26 12.12 -15.51
C LEU A 50 -0.70 10.92 -15.43
N GLY A 51 -1.69 10.89 -16.31
CA GLY A 51 -2.24 9.64 -16.85
C GLY A 51 -3.74 9.44 -16.71
N PHE A 52 -4.29 9.55 -15.50
CA PHE A 52 -5.67 9.12 -15.26
C PHE A 52 -6.68 10.25 -15.43
N GLN A 53 -7.51 10.17 -16.47
CA GLN A 53 -8.63 11.08 -16.74
C GLN A 53 -9.94 10.64 -16.04
N GLY A 54 -9.84 9.78 -15.01
CA GLY A 54 -10.96 9.23 -14.29
C GLY A 54 -11.54 10.16 -13.21
N VAL A 55 -12.70 9.79 -12.69
CA VAL A 55 -13.27 10.40 -11.48
C VAL A 55 -12.40 10.04 -10.29
N ARG A 56 -12.02 11.03 -9.50
CA ARG A 56 -11.36 10.84 -8.20
C ARG A 56 -12.43 10.54 -7.15
N ASP A 57 -12.29 9.40 -6.49
CA ASP A 57 -13.12 9.04 -5.35
C ASP A 57 -12.24 8.88 -4.10
N PRO A 58 -12.43 9.68 -3.04
CA PRO A 58 -11.64 9.58 -1.83
C PRO A 58 -11.76 8.21 -1.16
N ILE A 59 -10.62 7.67 -0.71
CA ILE A 59 -10.59 6.39 0.00
C ILE A 59 -11.34 6.49 1.34
N ASP A 60 -12.26 5.57 1.58
CA ASP A 60 -12.94 5.41 2.88
C ASP A 60 -11.97 4.81 3.91
N LEU A 61 -11.36 5.68 4.72
CA LEU A 61 -10.40 5.29 5.76
C LEU A 61 -11.02 4.40 6.85
N GLY A 62 -12.35 4.38 7.01
CA GLY A 62 -13.02 3.48 7.96
C GLY A 62 -13.12 2.03 7.47
N LYS A 63 -12.92 1.80 6.17
CA LYS A 63 -12.95 0.48 5.53
C LYS A 63 -11.63 0.06 4.90
N SER A 64 -10.62 0.92 4.99
CA SER A 64 -9.33 0.71 4.35
C SER A 64 -8.22 0.62 5.39
N LYS A 65 -7.18 -0.15 5.08
CA LYS A 65 -6.04 -0.34 5.97
C LYS A 65 -4.75 -0.24 5.16
N PHE A 66 -3.74 0.41 5.75
CA PHE A 66 -2.37 0.34 5.31
C PHE A 66 -1.51 -0.19 6.46
N SER A 67 -0.87 -1.33 6.25
CA SER A 67 0.03 -1.97 7.23
C SER A 67 1.34 -2.39 6.57
N PHE A 68 2.38 -2.56 7.38
CA PHE A 68 3.67 -3.06 6.97
C PHE A 68 4.19 -4.08 7.98
N GLU A 69 5.08 -4.95 7.54
CA GLU A 69 5.92 -5.75 8.42
C GLU A 69 7.39 -5.37 8.18
N GLY A 70 8.06 -4.90 9.23
CA GLY A 70 9.47 -4.54 9.20
C GLY A 70 10.34 -5.70 9.67
N PHE A 71 11.40 -6.03 8.93
CA PHE A 71 12.33 -7.11 9.26
C PHE A 71 13.69 -6.58 9.72
N GLY A 72 14.20 -7.10 10.83
CA GLY A 72 15.54 -6.83 11.35
C GLY A 72 16.30 -8.13 11.66
N PRO A 73 17.52 -8.05 12.21
CA PRO A 73 18.33 -9.23 12.52
C PRO A 73 17.61 -10.18 13.49
N GLY A 74 17.03 -11.26 12.96
CA GLY A 74 16.37 -12.30 13.74
C GLY A 74 14.99 -11.93 14.30
N LYS A 75 14.34 -10.85 13.83
CA LYS A 75 13.04 -10.38 14.32
C LYS A 75 12.23 -9.67 13.23
N SER A 76 10.92 -9.66 13.38
CA SER A 76 10.00 -8.82 12.62
C SER A 76 9.00 -8.12 13.54
N HIS A 77 8.41 -7.03 13.07
CA HIS A 77 7.35 -6.30 13.75
C HIS A 77 6.33 -5.82 12.73
N GLU A 78 5.05 -6.10 13.00
CA GLU A 78 3.94 -5.48 12.29
C GLU A 78 3.77 -4.04 12.75
N GLY A 79 3.36 -3.18 11.83
CA GLY A 79 3.00 -1.80 12.10
C GLY A 79 2.00 -1.28 11.10
N GLN A 80 1.50 -0.09 11.39
CA GLN A 80 0.60 0.66 10.51
C GLN A 80 0.93 2.14 10.56
N PHE A 81 0.27 2.92 9.71
CA PHE A 81 0.27 4.37 9.80
C PHE A 81 -1.15 4.84 10.08
N ASP A 82 -1.35 5.53 11.21
CA ASP A 82 -2.68 5.97 11.63
C ASP A 82 -3.20 7.19 10.83
N GLU A 83 -2.30 7.94 10.19
CA GLU A 83 -2.63 9.11 9.38
C GLU A 83 -2.18 8.91 7.92
N TRP A 84 -3.16 8.63 7.06
CA TRP A 84 -2.96 8.56 5.62
C TRP A 84 -4.26 8.94 4.90
N ASN A 85 -4.14 9.25 3.61
CA ASN A 85 -5.26 9.52 2.72
C ASN A 85 -4.89 9.14 1.29
N GLY A 86 -5.88 9.12 0.41
CA GLY A 86 -5.68 8.89 -1.00
C GLY A 86 -6.99 8.96 -1.75
N ASP A 87 -6.88 8.91 -3.07
CA ASP A 87 -8.00 8.83 -4.01
C ASP A 87 -7.81 7.57 -4.85
N ILE A 88 -8.90 6.87 -5.15
CA ILE A 88 -8.95 5.93 -6.27
C ILE A 88 -9.37 6.68 -7.53
N PHE A 89 -8.84 6.25 -8.67
CA PHE A 89 -9.23 6.75 -9.98
C PHE A 89 -10.20 5.75 -10.62
N ILE A 90 -11.35 6.23 -11.07
CA ILE A 90 -12.41 5.41 -11.65
C ILE A 90 -12.73 5.87 -13.07
N GLU A 91 -12.75 4.93 -14.01
CA GLU A 91 -13.21 5.12 -15.39
C GLU A 91 -14.13 3.97 -15.77
N ASP A 92 -15.27 4.28 -16.40
CA ASP A 92 -16.32 3.32 -16.79
C ASP A 92 -16.74 2.35 -15.65
N GLY A 93 -16.77 2.87 -14.42
CA GLY A 93 -17.15 2.11 -13.23
C GLY A 93 -16.09 1.11 -12.74
N LYS A 94 -14.84 1.23 -13.22
CA LYS A 94 -13.72 0.37 -12.82
C LYS A 94 -12.60 1.20 -12.22
N ILE A 95 -11.92 0.63 -11.23
CA ILE A 95 -10.69 1.19 -10.67
C ILE A 95 -9.60 1.08 -11.74
N ILE A 96 -9.02 2.22 -12.11
CA ILE A 96 -7.94 2.33 -13.09
C ILE A 96 -6.61 2.73 -12.43
N GLY A 97 -6.63 3.23 -11.19
CA GLY A 97 -5.42 3.60 -10.46
C GLY A 97 -5.73 4.11 -9.06
N PHE A 98 -4.68 4.51 -8.34
CA PHE A 98 -4.80 5.17 -7.04
C PHE A 98 -3.63 6.12 -6.80
N GLU A 99 -3.86 7.13 -5.97
CA GLU A 99 -2.80 7.88 -5.33
C GLU A 99 -2.98 7.87 -3.82
N GLY A 100 -1.88 7.97 -3.09
CA GLY A 100 -1.89 7.92 -1.65
C GLY A 100 -0.76 8.73 -1.03
N LYS A 101 -1.05 9.27 0.16
CA LYS A 101 -0.08 9.94 1.01
C LYS A 101 -0.21 9.43 2.44
N ILE A 102 0.91 8.98 2.98
CA ILE A 102 1.04 8.52 4.36
C ILE A 102 1.89 9.54 5.14
N GLN A 103 1.46 9.90 6.34
CA GLN A 103 2.25 10.72 7.25
C GLN A 103 3.15 9.81 8.10
N ARG A 104 4.46 10.00 8.07
CA ARG A 104 5.37 9.06 8.74
C ARG A 104 5.36 9.20 10.26
N ASN A 105 5.00 10.38 10.76
CA ASN A 105 4.80 10.62 12.18
C ASN A 105 3.78 9.65 12.79
N SER A 106 2.79 9.20 12.03
CA SER A 106 1.73 8.34 12.54
C SER A 106 2.09 6.84 12.54
N VAL A 107 3.38 6.49 12.44
CA VAL A 107 3.82 5.11 12.59
C VAL A 107 3.38 4.57 13.95
N ASN A 108 2.80 3.38 13.95
CA ASN A 108 2.29 2.72 15.14
C ASN A 108 2.50 1.20 15.04
N THR A 109 3.27 0.65 15.97
CA THR A 109 3.56 -0.78 16.15
C THR A 109 2.95 -1.32 17.45
N GLU A 110 2.13 -0.52 18.12
CA GLU A 110 1.62 -0.74 19.48
C GLU A 110 2.73 -0.80 20.57
N ILE A 111 3.98 -0.52 20.20
CA ILE A 111 5.15 -0.52 21.07
C ILE A 111 5.81 0.86 21.02
N SER A 112 5.47 1.74 21.96
CA SER A 112 5.88 3.16 21.91
C SER A 112 7.39 3.38 21.74
N LYS A 113 8.23 2.54 22.37
CA LYS A 113 9.69 2.63 22.20
C LYS A 113 10.17 2.27 20.79
N LEU A 114 9.49 1.35 20.12
CA LEU A 114 9.78 0.99 18.74
C LEU A 114 9.31 2.10 17.81
N ASP A 115 8.14 2.68 18.06
CA ASP A 115 7.62 3.81 17.28
C ASP A 115 8.57 5.01 17.34
N GLU A 116 9.07 5.35 18.54
CA GLU A 116 10.10 6.37 18.72
C GLU A 116 11.37 6.07 17.92
N HIS A 117 11.81 4.81 17.90
CA HIS A 117 12.99 4.40 17.16
C HIS A 117 12.80 4.48 15.64
N LEU A 118 11.64 4.03 15.14
CA LEU A 118 11.29 4.06 13.71
C LEU A 118 11.19 5.48 13.15
N LYS A 119 10.93 6.49 13.99
CA LYS A 119 10.85 7.89 13.57
C LYS A 119 12.21 8.52 13.24
N ASN A 120 13.31 7.94 13.75
CA ASN A 120 14.66 8.50 13.64
C ASN A 120 15.30 8.33 12.26
N GLU A 121 16.51 8.89 12.10
CA GLU A 121 17.24 8.92 10.83
C GLU A 121 17.64 7.57 10.25
N ASP A 122 17.75 6.54 11.09
CA ASP A 122 18.05 5.16 10.70
C ASP A 122 16.89 4.46 9.97
N PHE A 123 15.67 5.01 10.06
CA PHE A 123 14.45 4.41 9.51
C PHE A 123 13.65 5.44 8.72
N PHE A 124 12.56 5.99 9.26
CA PHE A 124 11.66 6.85 8.50
C PHE A 124 12.11 8.30 8.41
N ASN A 125 13.04 8.74 9.27
CA ASN A 125 13.61 10.08 9.33
C ASN A 125 12.53 11.17 9.15
N ILE A 126 11.57 11.19 10.09
CA ILE A 126 10.33 11.97 9.93
C ILE A 126 10.57 13.48 9.85
N ASP A 127 11.64 13.95 10.48
CA ASP A 127 12.00 15.38 10.50
C ASP A 127 12.40 15.87 9.10
N LYS A 128 13.17 15.06 8.37
CA LYS A 128 13.61 15.40 7.01
C LYS A 128 12.56 15.04 5.97
N TYR A 129 11.79 14.00 6.23
CA TYR A 129 10.93 13.38 5.24
C TYR A 129 9.57 13.03 5.87
N PRO A 130 8.62 13.98 5.92
CA PRO A 130 7.41 13.81 6.71
C PRO A 130 6.38 12.86 6.10
N ALA A 131 6.46 12.57 4.80
CA ALA A 131 5.43 11.82 4.09
C ALA A 131 5.99 10.77 3.11
N ILE A 132 5.30 9.65 2.98
CA ILE A 132 5.46 8.68 1.88
C ILE A 132 4.36 8.98 0.86
N LYS A 133 4.67 8.94 -0.43
CA LYS A 133 3.68 9.20 -1.48
C LYS A 133 3.74 8.11 -2.53
N PHE A 134 2.59 7.68 -3.02
CA PHE A 134 2.48 6.82 -4.19
C PHE A 134 1.52 7.45 -5.20
N ILE A 135 1.88 7.40 -6.48
CA ILE A 135 1.02 7.83 -7.58
C ILE A 135 1.06 6.74 -8.65
N SER A 136 -0.07 6.07 -8.91
CA SER A 136 -0.16 5.11 -10.00
C SER A 136 0.06 5.78 -11.35
N LYS A 137 0.68 5.05 -12.28
CA LYS A 137 0.90 5.41 -13.68
C LYS A 137 0.17 4.50 -14.65
N ASP A 138 0.11 3.20 -14.35
CA ASP A 138 -0.51 2.22 -15.23
C ASP A 138 -1.05 1.04 -14.42
N LEU A 139 -2.19 0.51 -14.85
CA LEU A 139 -2.82 -0.66 -14.25
C LEU A 139 -3.26 -1.63 -15.35
N LYS A 140 -2.51 -2.72 -15.53
CA LYS A 140 -2.77 -3.72 -16.57
C LYS A 140 -2.47 -5.12 -16.07
N ASN A 141 -3.30 -6.10 -16.44
CA ASN A 141 -3.09 -7.50 -16.10
C ASN A 141 -2.83 -7.74 -14.59
N ASN A 142 -3.57 -7.04 -13.73
CA ASN A 142 -3.38 -7.09 -12.27
C ASN A 142 -1.97 -6.67 -11.79
N GLN A 143 -1.24 -5.92 -12.61
CA GLN A 143 0.02 -5.28 -12.25
C GLN A 143 -0.19 -3.77 -12.20
N LEU A 144 0.23 -3.19 -11.09
CA LEU A 144 0.12 -1.77 -10.85
C LEU A 144 1.50 -1.14 -10.83
N VAL A 145 1.72 -0.23 -11.76
CA VAL A 145 2.96 0.52 -11.92
C VAL A 145 2.72 1.93 -11.39
N GLY A 146 3.65 2.46 -10.61
CA GLY A 146 3.55 3.83 -10.12
C GLY A 146 4.83 4.34 -9.46
N ASP A 147 4.85 5.64 -9.22
CA ASP A 147 5.95 6.30 -8.55
C ASP A 147 5.78 6.23 -7.04
N LEU A 148 6.68 5.52 -6.37
CA LEU A 148 6.81 5.56 -4.92
C LEU A 148 7.87 6.59 -4.54
N THR A 149 7.49 7.53 -3.68
CA THR A 149 8.41 8.46 -3.03
C THR A 149 8.61 8.06 -1.57
N PHE A 150 9.81 7.59 -1.25
CA PHE A 150 10.21 7.16 0.09
C PHE A 150 11.62 7.69 0.41
N LEU A 151 11.86 8.14 1.65
CA LEU A 151 13.13 8.76 2.09
C LEU A 151 13.73 9.83 1.16
N GLY A 152 12.85 10.58 0.46
CA GLY A 152 13.25 11.68 -0.42
C GLY A 152 13.73 11.23 -1.80
N ARG A 153 13.69 9.93 -2.11
CA ARG A 153 13.88 9.39 -3.46
C ARG A 153 12.55 8.94 -4.03
N THR A 154 12.41 9.10 -5.34
CA THR A 154 11.26 8.62 -6.10
C THR A 154 11.75 7.58 -7.08
N ASN A 155 11.22 6.36 -6.96
CA ASN A 155 11.48 5.26 -7.88
C ASN A 155 10.14 4.74 -8.39
N GLU A 156 10.10 4.37 -9.67
CA GLU A 156 8.97 3.63 -10.22
C GLU A 156 9.03 2.18 -9.71
N ILE A 157 7.88 1.71 -9.22
CA ILE A 157 7.69 0.35 -8.74
C ILE A 157 6.52 -0.31 -9.46
N SER A 158 6.61 -1.63 -9.66
CA SER A 158 5.51 -2.46 -10.16
C SER A 158 5.21 -3.58 -9.17
N PHE A 159 3.94 -3.81 -8.86
CA PHE A 159 3.54 -4.89 -7.96
C PHE A 159 2.15 -5.47 -8.33
N PRO A 160 1.88 -6.74 -7.98
CA PRO A 160 0.59 -7.35 -8.21
C PRO A 160 -0.50 -6.73 -7.34
N VAL A 161 -1.70 -6.63 -7.90
CA VAL A 161 -2.91 -6.19 -7.21
C VAL A 161 -4.08 -7.12 -7.51
N ILE A 162 -4.95 -7.29 -6.52
CA ILE A 162 -6.23 -7.97 -6.68
C ILE A 162 -7.29 -6.89 -6.73
N ILE A 163 -8.05 -6.86 -7.83
CA ILE A 163 -9.12 -5.88 -8.04
C ILE A 163 -10.44 -6.63 -8.05
N SER A 164 -11.38 -6.15 -7.25
CA SER A 164 -12.79 -6.52 -7.30
C SER A 164 -13.62 -5.30 -7.72
N ASP A 165 -14.94 -5.47 -7.86
CA ASP A 165 -15.84 -4.40 -8.28
C ASP A 165 -15.79 -3.17 -7.34
N GLU A 166 -15.45 -3.38 -6.05
CA GLU A 166 -15.49 -2.34 -5.01
C GLU A 166 -14.19 -2.21 -4.21
N SER A 167 -13.16 -3.01 -4.51
CA SER A 167 -11.91 -3.00 -3.74
C SER A 167 -10.67 -3.25 -4.57
N ILE A 168 -9.56 -2.69 -4.11
CA ILE A 168 -8.22 -3.00 -4.56
C ILE A 168 -7.39 -3.42 -3.35
N SER A 169 -6.65 -4.50 -3.46
CA SER A 169 -5.73 -4.97 -2.42
C SER A 169 -4.39 -5.38 -3.03
N ALA A 170 -3.31 -5.11 -2.31
CA ALA A 170 -1.96 -5.48 -2.70
C ALA A 170 -1.23 -6.02 -1.46
N ASP A 171 -0.47 -7.07 -1.64
CA ASP A 171 0.47 -7.59 -0.65
C ASP A 171 1.77 -7.91 -1.39
N PHE A 172 2.84 -7.23 -1.02
CA PHE A 172 4.12 -7.34 -1.71
C PHE A 172 5.27 -6.88 -0.81
N ILE A 173 6.46 -7.39 -1.11
CA ILE A 173 7.71 -6.99 -0.47
C ILE A 173 8.36 -5.88 -1.27
N ILE A 174 8.86 -4.85 -0.59
CA ILE A 174 9.69 -3.81 -1.18
C ILE A 174 11.08 -3.77 -0.53
N ASP A 175 12.12 -3.64 -1.36
CA ASP A 175 13.47 -3.37 -0.88
C ASP A 175 13.66 -1.87 -0.65
N THR A 176 13.55 -1.45 0.60
CA THR A 176 13.64 -0.04 0.99
C THR A 176 15.05 0.53 0.86
N SER A 177 16.10 -0.31 0.77
CA SER A 177 17.49 0.16 0.61
C SER A 177 17.71 0.92 -0.71
N LEU A 178 16.81 0.71 -1.68
CA LEU A 178 16.81 1.39 -2.97
C LEU A 178 16.34 2.87 -2.89
N PHE A 179 15.85 3.31 -1.73
CA PHE A 179 15.32 4.65 -1.51
C PHE A 179 16.19 5.55 -0.61
N GLY A 180 17.23 5.01 0.03
CA GLY A 180 18.05 5.78 0.97
C GLY A 180 18.90 4.88 1.84
#